data_AF-A0A4C1T0W5-F1
#
_entry.id   AF-A0A4C1T0W5-F1
#
_cell.length_a   1.000
_cell.length_b   1.000
_cell.length_c   1.000
_cell.angle_alpha   90.00
_cell.angle_beta   90.00
_cell.angle_gamma   90.00
#
_symmetry.space_group_name_H-M   'P 1'
#
loop_
_entity.id
_entity.type
_entity.pdbx_description
1 polymer ?
#
loop_
_entity_poly.entity_id
_entity_poly.type
_entity_poly.pdbx_seq_one_letter_code
_entity_poly.pdbx_strand_id
1 'polypeptide(L)'
;MRTNPGKLGHKLVWSPYLHPRGVWTVRISWPDHSTLVSNADQSSDTMLKSSISLLLLVALAATQHHQRYDNFNADLIIQNERVLLAYYKCVMDKGPCTKDGKHFKKVLPETLTTACDRCTPKQKVIVRKLLLGIRAKSEPRFMELLDKYDPHHSNRQALYNFLINGNEYL
;
A
#
# COMPACT_ATOMS: atom_id res chain seq x y z
N MET A 1 35.09 -21.27 47.13
CA MET A 1 33.79 -21.20 46.44
C MET A 1 33.98 -20.49 45.09
N ARG A 2 34.08 -21.26 44.00
CA ARG A 2 34.05 -20.79 42.60
C ARG A 2 34.02 -22.00 41.64
N THR A 3 33.49 -21.78 40.42
CA THR A 3 33.28 -22.69 39.26
C THR A 3 32.02 -23.58 39.36
N ASN A 4 31.22 -23.87 38.33
CA ASN A 4 31.21 -23.58 36.88
C ASN A 4 29.75 -23.79 36.32
N PRO A 5 29.44 -23.37 35.08
CA PRO A 5 28.11 -23.30 34.47
C PRO A 5 27.77 -24.49 33.55
N GLY A 6 26.52 -24.54 33.10
CA GLY A 6 26.15 -25.05 31.77
C GLY A 6 25.54 -26.45 31.69
N LYS A 7 24.24 -26.50 31.35
CA LYS A 7 23.69 -27.10 30.12
C LYS A 7 22.22 -27.52 30.35
N LEU A 8 21.31 -26.77 29.72
CA LEU A 8 20.01 -27.29 29.29
C LEU A 8 20.27 -28.45 28.33
N GLY A 9 19.80 -29.64 28.67
CA GLY A 9 19.74 -30.78 27.78
C GLY A 9 18.29 -31.24 27.63
N HIS A 10 17.60 -30.74 26.60
CA HIS A 10 16.37 -31.39 26.13
C HIS A 10 16.74 -32.79 25.64
N LYS A 11 16.21 -33.83 26.29
CA LYS A 11 16.33 -35.19 25.79
C LYS A 11 15.47 -35.34 24.53
N LEU A 12 16.10 -35.26 23.38
CA LEU A 12 15.56 -35.71 22.11
C LEU A 12 15.59 -37.24 22.09
N VAL A 13 14.42 -37.88 22.17
CA VAL A 13 14.27 -39.32 21.94
C VAL A 13 13.98 -39.50 20.45
N TRP A 14 14.92 -40.11 19.72
CA TRP A 14 14.76 -40.50 18.33
C TRP A 14 14.23 -41.94 18.28
N SER A 15 13.02 -42.14 17.74
CA SER A 15 12.51 -43.48 17.45
C SER A 15 12.72 -43.80 15.97
N PRO A 16 13.46 -44.86 15.63
CA PRO A 16 13.72 -45.23 14.24
C PRO A 16 12.68 -46.26 13.81
N TYR A 17 11.64 -45.84 13.09
CA TYR A 17 10.85 -46.77 12.30
C TYR A 17 10.85 -46.33 10.84
N LEU A 18 11.74 -46.98 10.09
CA LEU A 18 11.81 -46.97 8.63
C LEU A 18 10.53 -47.62 8.08
N HIS A 19 9.75 -46.91 7.26
CA HIS A 19 8.71 -47.49 6.42
C HIS A 19 8.94 -47.11 4.95
N PRO A 20 8.73 -48.04 4.00
CA PRO A 20 9.03 -47.81 2.60
C PRO A 20 7.84 -47.09 1.93
N ARG A 21 8.14 -46.12 1.06
CA ARG A 21 7.23 -45.25 0.28
C ARG A 21 6.90 -43.92 0.97
N GLY A 22 7.67 -42.90 0.59
CA GLY A 22 7.58 -41.53 1.06
C GLY A 22 6.29 -40.81 0.63
N VAL A 23 5.24 -40.98 1.42
CA VAL A 23 4.05 -40.12 1.40
C VAL A 23 3.81 -39.62 2.82
N TRP A 24 3.93 -38.31 3.04
CA TRP A 24 3.54 -37.68 4.30
C TRP A 24 2.03 -37.44 4.27
N THR A 25 1.27 -38.16 5.07
CA THR A 25 -0.14 -37.82 5.34
C THR A 25 -0.26 -37.36 6.78
N VAL A 26 -0.75 -36.13 6.98
CA VAL A 26 -1.17 -35.65 8.29
C VAL A 26 -2.64 -36.02 8.43
N ARG A 27 -2.95 -37.03 9.24
CA ARG A 27 -4.32 -37.26 9.72
C ARG A 27 -4.54 -36.38 10.95
N ILE A 28 -5.40 -35.38 10.82
CA ILE A 28 -5.99 -34.70 11.98
C ILE A 28 -7.27 -35.46 12.31
N SER A 29 -7.28 -36.14 13.45
CA SER A 29 -8.49 -36.75 14.01
C SER A 29 -9.23 -35.67 14.81
N TRP A 30 -10.47 -35.39 14.45
CA TRP A 30 -11.39 -34.61 15.28
C TRP A 30 -12.25 -35.57 16.10
N PRO A 31 -12.58 -35.24 17.37
CA PRO A 31 -13.61 -35.97 18.08
C PRO A 31 -14.98 -35.57 17.52
N ASP A 32 -15.76 -36.57 17.12
CA ASP A 32 -17.20 -36.43 16.95
C ASP A 32 -17.81 -35.98 18.29
N HIS A 33 -18.62 -34.94 18.29
CA HIS A 33 -19.69 -34.80 19.28
C HIS A 33 -20.81 -33.94 18.70
N SER A 34 -21.69 -34.60 17.97
CA SER A 34 -23.07 -34.16 17.82
C SER A 34 -23.81 -34.52 19.11
N THR A 35 -24.11 -33.54 19.96
CA THR A 35 -25.23 -33.61 20.89
C THR A 35 -25.47 -32.27 21.60
N LEU A 36 -26.74 -31.85 21.53
CA LEU A 36 -27.46 -30.98 22.48
C LEU A 36 -27.40 -29.46 22.26
N VAL A 37 -28.35 -29.02 21.44
CA VAL A 37 -29.12 -27.78 21.66
C VAL A 37 -29.76 -27.84 23.05
N SER A 38 -29.47 -26.85 23.91
CA SER A 38 -30.32 -26.42 25.03
C SER A 38 -29.89 -25.01 25.50
N ASN A 39 -30.75 -24.05 25.18
CA ASN A 39 -30.97 -22.68 25.68
C ASN A 39 -30.02 -22.02 26.71
N ALA A 40 -29.77 -20.73 26.42
CA ALA A 40 -29.48 -19.60 27.33
C ALA A 40 -28.01 -19.26 27.69
N ASP A 41 -27.40 -18.34 26.93
CA ASP A 41 -26.74 -17.14 27.51
C ASP A 41 -26.54 -16.03 26.45
N GLN A 42 -27.27 -14.93 26.60
CA GLN A 42 -27.38 -13.80 25.66
C GLN A 42 -26.30 -12.72 25.95
N SER A 43 -25.01 -13.07 25.95
CA SER A 43 -23.94 -12.11 26.31
C SER A 43 -22.77 -12.00 25.33
N SER A 44 -22.59 -12.97 24.42
CA SER A 44 -21.41 -13.03 23.54
C SER A 44 -21.63 -12.52 22.09
N ASP A 45 -22.88 -12.33 21.65
CA ASP A 45 -23.21 -11.98 20.26
C ASP A 45 -23.00 -10.51 19.89
N THR A 46 -22.98 -9.61 20.87
CA THR A 46 -22.86 -8.16 20.62
C THR A 46 -21.43 -7.77 20.23
N MET A 47 -20.43 -8.44 20.80
CA MET A 47 -19.00 -8.21 20.55
C MET A 47 -18.58 -8.71 19.16
N LEU A 48 -19.08 -9.88 18.74
CA LEU A 48 -18.77 -10.44 17.42
C LEU A 48 -19.44 -9.64 16.29
N LYS A 49 -20.69 -9.21 16.48
CA LYS A 49 -21.43 -8.38 15.50
C LYS A 49 -20.82 -6.99 15.33
N SER A 50 -20.34 -6.37 16.42
CA SER A 50 -19.64 -5.08 16.37
C SER A 50 -18.29 -5.19 15.65
N SER A 51 -17.57 -6.30 15.82
CA SER A 51 -16.27 -6.55 15.17
C SER A 51 -16.42 -6.77 13.66
N ILE A 52 -17.43 -7.53 13.23
CA ILE A 52 -17.72 -7.78 11.81
C ILE A 52 -18.18 -6.49 11.12
N SER A 53 -19.00 -5.66 11.78
CA SER A 53 -19.42 -4.37 11.25
C SER A 53 -18.25 -3.42 11.01
N LEU A 54 -17.29 -3.36 11.94
CA LEU A 54 -16.09 -2.53 11.82
C LEU A 54 -15.16 -3.03 10.70
N LEU A 55 -14.97 -4.35 10.58
CA LEU A 55 -14.16 -4.95 9.51
C LEU A 55 -14.76 -4.70 8.12
N LEU A 56 -16.10 -4.72 7.98
CA LEU A 56 -16.77 -4.43 6.73
C LEU A 56 -16.57 -2.95 6.30
N LEU A 57 -16.63 -2.02 7.26
CA LEU A 57 -16.38 -0.59 7.01
C LEU A 57 -14.95 -0.31 6.51
N VAL A 58 -13.95 -0.97 7.10
CA VAL A 58 -12.54 -0.83 6.68
C VAL A 58 -12.33 -1.39 5.27
N ALA A 59 -12.96 -2.53 4.94
CA ALA A 59 -12.87 -3.12 3.61
C ALA A 59 -13.52 -2.23 2.52
N LEU A 60 -14.66 -1.59 2.81
CA LEU A 60 -15.29 -0.64 1.88
C LEU A 60 -14.43 0.62 1.66
N ALA A 61 -13.79 1.15 2.70
CA ALA A 61 -12.92 2.32 2.56
C ALA A 61 -11.69 2.04 1.67
N ALA A 62 -11.09 0.85 1.78
CA ALA A 62 -9.95 0.45 0.96
C ALA A 62 -10.31 0.33 -0.53
N THR A 63 -11.49 -0.22 -0.86
CA THR A 63 -11.91 -0.42 -2.26
C THR A 63 -12.16 0.89 -3.01
N GLN A 64 -12.67 1.94 -2.35
CA GLN A 64 -12.89 3.25 -2.99
C GLN A 64 -11.60 3.92 -3.47
N HIS A 65 -10.47 3.68 -2.81
CA HIS A 65 -9.17 4.23 -3.23
C HIS A 65 -8.66 3.57 -4.52
N HIS A 66 -9.00 2.31 -4.78
CA HIS A 66 -8.53 1.57 -5.95
C HIS A 66 -9.30 1.91 -7.23
N GLN A 67 -10.63 1.98 -7.16
CA GLN A 67 -11.50 2.08 -8.36
C GLN A 67 -11.34 3.38 -9.17
N ARG A 68 -10.86 4.47 -8.56
CA ARG A 68 -10.77 5.77 -9.27
C ARG A 68 -9.60 5.84 -10.25
N TYR A 69 -8.56 5.04 -10.04
CA TYR A 69 -7.34 5.06 -10.85
C TYR A 69 -7.37 4.08 -12.03
N ASP A 70 -8.34 3.15 -12.09
CA ASP A 70 -8.41 2.14 -13.14
C ASP A 70 -8.68 2.74 -14.54
N ASN A 71 -9.24 3.96 -14.62
CA ASN A 71 -9.49 4.68 -15.89
C ASN A 71 -8.53 5.86 -16.14
N PHE A 72 -7.56 6.11 -15.26
CA PHE A 72 -6.63 7.23 -15.41
C PHE A 72 -5.45 6.85 -16.31
N ASN A 73 -5.37 7.43 -17.51
CA ASN A 73 -4.28 7.18 -18.43
C ASN A 73 -3.26 8.33 -18.42
N ALA A 74 -2.16 8.15 -17.68
CA ALA A 74 -1.08 9.12 -17.61
C ALA A 74 -0.39 9.34 -18.98
N ASP A 75 -0.34 8.32 -19.84
CA ASP A 75 0.34 8.39 -21.14
C ASP A 75 -0.36 9.35 -22.10
N LEU A 76 -1.70 9.34 -22.13
CA LEU A 76 -2.48 10.28 -22.95
C LEU A 76 -2.29 11.74 -22.49
N ILE A 77 -2.12 11.95 -21.19
CA ILE A 77 -1.91 13.29 -20.62
C ILE A 77 -0.52 13.82 -21.00
N ILE A 78 0.53 13.01 -20.84
CA ILE A 78 1.90 13.46 -21.11
C ILE A 78 2.21 13.64 -22.60
N GLN A 79 1.54 12.87 -23.48
CA GLN A 79 1.69 13.01 -24.93
C GLN A 79 1.04 14.28 -25.47
N ASN A 80 -0.02 14.77 -24.81
CA ASN A 80 -0.72 15.99 -25.22
C ASN A 80 -0.31 17.17 -24.33
N GLU A 81 0.61 18.00 -24.84
CA GLU A 81 1.14 19.14 -24.10
C GLU A 81 0.05 20.13 -23.63
N ARG A 82 -1.01 20.32 -24.42
CA ARG A 82 -2.13 21.20 -24.02
C ARG A 82 -2.85 20.65 -22.79
N VAL A 83 -3.06 19.32 -22.76
CA VAL A 83 -3.69 18.63 -21.63
C VAL A 83 -2.76 18.63 -20.42
N LEU A 84 -1.49 18.27 -20.59
CA LEU A 84 -0.50 18.33 -19.50
C LEU A 84 -0.40 19.73 -18.88
N LEU A 85 -0.39 20.77 -19.72
CA LEU A 85 -0.39 22.16 -19.26
C LEU A 85 -1.67 22.52 -18.50
N ALA A 86 -2.84 22.00 -18.89
CA ALA A 86 -4.07 22.19 -18.13
C ALA A 86 -3.98 21.53 -16.74
N TYR A 87 -3.42 20.31 -16.65
CA TYR A 87 -3.14 19.64 -15.38
C TYR A 87 -2.16 20.45 -14.52
N TYR A 88 -1.06 20.93 -15.12
CA TYR A 88 -0.11 21.82 -14.45
C TYR A 88 -0.80 23.07 -13.88
N LYS A 89 -1.58 23.78 -14.70
CA LYS A 89 -2.30 24.98 -14.26
C LYS A 89 -3.26 24.67 -13.12
N CYS A 90 -3.99 23.55 -13.20
CA CYS A 90 -4.87 23.10 -12.12
C CYS A 90 -4.10 22.92 -10.80
N VAL A 91 -3.00 22.16 -10.82
CA VAL A 91 -2.20 21.93 -9.59
C VAL A 91 -1.51 23.19 -9.13
N MET A 92 -1.25 24.16 -10.00
CA MET A 92 -0.66 25.44 -9.61
C MET A 92 -1.66 26.49 -9.16
N ASP A 93 -2.97 26.21 -9.11
CA ASP A 93 -4.04 27.20 -8.86
C ASP A 93 -4.15 28.29 -9.94
N LYS A 94 -3.73 27.98 -11.17
CA LYS A 94 -3.70 28.92 -12.31
C LYS A 94 -4.75 28.58 -13.37
N GLY A 95 -5.73 27.74 -13.06
CA GLY A 95 -6.77 27.34 -14.00
C GLY A 95 -7.74 26.29 -13.45
N PRO A 96 -8.76 25.92 -14.25
CA PRO A 96 -9.76 24.95 -13.85
C PRO A 96 -9.15 23.55 -13.68
N CYS A 97 -9.73 22.77 -12.78
CA CYS A 97 -9.33 21.39 -12.52
C CYS A 97 -10.41 20.40 -12.96
N THR A 98 -9.99 19.38 -13.72
CA THR A 98 -10.80 18.18 -13.95
C THR A 98 -11.01 17.41 -12.65
N LYS A 99 -11.96 16.47 -12.64
CA LYS A 99 -12.23 15.62 -11.48
C LYS A 99 -10.99 14.82 -11.02
N ASP A 100 -10.14 14.41 -11.96
CA ASP A 100 -8.90 13.68 -11.69
C ASP A 100 -7.76 14.63 -11.30
N GLY A 101 -7.66 15.78 -11.97
CA GLY A 101 -6.71 16.84 -11.60
C GLY A 101 -6.92 17.33 -10.16
N LYS A 102 -8.17 17.46 -9.70
CA LYS A 102 -8.48 17.79 -8.29
C LYS A 102 -8.00 16.72 -7.32
N HIS A 103 -8.10 15.44 -7.70
CA HIS A 103 -7.64 14.36 -6.84
C HIS A 103 -6.11 14.33 -6.77
N PHE A 104 -5.45 14.36 -7.94
CA PHE A 104 -4.00 14.43 -8.03
C PHE A 104 -3.43 15.60 -7.23
N LYS A 105 -4.03 16.79 -7.39
CA LYS A 105 -3.67 17.99 -6.61
C LYS A 105 -3.69 17.76 -5.10
N LYS A 106 -4.72 17.08 -4.58
CA LYS A 106 -4.87 16.83 -3.14
C LYS A 106 -3.78 15.91 -2.58
N VAL A 107 -3.29 14.97 -3.38
CA VAL A 107 -2.29 13.99 -2.96
C VAL A 107 -0.86 14.47 -3.17
N LEU A 108 -0.65 15.54 -3.94
CA LEU A 108 0.70 16.10 -4.21
C LEU A 108 1.51 16.46 -2.96
N PRO A 109 0.96 17.14 -1.93
CA PRO A 109 1.75 17.49 -0.75
C PRO A 109 2.35 16.26 -0.08
N GLU A 110 1.54 15.22 0.17
CA GLU A 110 2.00 13.95 0.74
C GLU A 110 2.99 13.26 -0.21
N THR A 111 2.63 13.12 -1.48
CA THR A 111 3.44 12.43 -2.49
C THR A 111 4.84 13.02 -2.62
N LEU A 112 4.97 14.35 -2.63
CA LEU A 112 6.24 15.03 -2.79
C LEU A 112 7.05 15.05 -1.49
N THR A 113 6.39 15.25 -0.35
CA THR A 113 7.07 15.25 0.96
C THR A 113 7.45 13.86 1.44
N THR A 114 6.86 12.78 0.92
CA THR A 114 7.22 11.40 1.33
C THR A 114 7.71 10.54 0.16
N ALA A 115 8.05 11.13 -0.97
CA ALA A 115 8.46 10.41 -2.18
C ALA A 115 7.52 9.24 -2.57
N CYS A 116 6.21 9.47 -2.46
CA CYS A 116 5.16 8.49 -2.77
C CYS A 116 5.22 7.19 -1.95
N ASP A 117 5.77 7.22 -0.73
CA ASP A 117 5.91 6.03 0.14
C ASP A 117 4.59 5.26 0.32
N ARG A 118 3.48 5.99 0.51
CA ARG A 118 2.13 5.45 0.74
C ARG A 118 1.31 5.18 -0.52
N CYS A 119 1.89 5.43 -1.69
CA CYS A 119 1.20 5.21 -2.96
C CYS A 119 1.11 3.72 -3.30
N THR A 120 -0.01 3.31 -3.89
CA THR A 120 -0.13 1.99 -4.53
C THR A 120 0.85 1.86 -5.73
N PRO A 121 1.20 0.64 -6.17
CA PRO A 121 2.09 0.46 -7.33
C PRO A 121 1.62 1.21 -8.59
N LYS A 122 0.32 1.16 -8.90
CA LYS A 122 -0.27 1.92 -10.02
C LYS A 122 -0.10 3.43 -9.85
N GLN A 123 -0.34 3.96 -8.65
CA GLN A 123 -0.17 5.39 -8.35
C GLN A 123 1.29 5.82 -8.49
N LYS A 124 2.26 4.99 -8.05
CA LYS A 124 3.69 5.26 -8.22
C LYS A 124 4.05 5.47 -9.70
N VAL A 125 3.58 4.59 -10.60
CA VAL A 125 3.78 4.74 -12.05
C VAL A 125 3.19 6.05 -12.56
N ILE A 126 1.95 6.33 -12.19
CA ILE A 126 1.20 7.49 -12.67
C ILE A 126 1.87 8.80 -12.23
N VAL A 127 2.18 8.93 -10.94
CA VAL A 127 2.85 10.10 -10.35
C VAL A 127 4.19 10.32 -11.04
N ARG A 128 5.00 9.25 -11.17
CA ARG A 128 6.31 9.32 -11.81
C ARG A 128 6.20 9.80 -13.25
N LYS A 129 5.29 9.24 -14.04
CA LYS A 129 5.05 9.67 -15.43
C LYS A 129 4.64 11.13 -15.53
N LEU A 130 3.71 11.59 -14.69
CA LEU A 130 3.25 12.98 -14.71
C LEU A 130 4.36 13.96 -14.32
N LEU A 131 5.08 13.70 -13.22
CA LEU A 131 6.16 14.56 -12.75
C LEU A 131 7.32 14.61 -13.76
N LEU A 132 7.73 13.45 -14.31
CA LEU A 132 8.74 13.41 -15.37
C LEU A 132 8.25 14.08 -16.67
N GLY A 133 6.96 13.95 -16.99
CA GLY A 133 6.35 14.62 -18.14
C GLY A 133 6.40 16.15 -18.00
N ILE A 134 6.04 16.69 -16.83
CA ILE A 134 6.15 18.13 -16.55
C ILE A 134 7.61 18.58 -16.66
N ARG A 135 8.53 17.83 -16.04
CA ARG A 135 9.97 18.09 -16.07
C ARG A 135 10.52 18.14 -17.50
N ALA A 136 10.23 17.10 -18.30
CA ALA A 136 10.69 17.00 -19.68
C ALA A 136 10.18 18.14 -20.56
N LYS A 137 9.00 18.69 -20.27
CA LYS A 137 8.45 19.85 -20.99
C LYS A 137 9.01 21.18 -20.51
N SER A 138 9.30 21.31 -19.22
CA SER A 138 9.82 22.55 -18.63
C SER A 138 10.38 22.30 -17.23
N GLU A 139 11.72 22.26 -17.12
CA GLU A 139 12.40 22.21 -15.82
C GLU A 139 11.98 23.37 -14.89
N PRO A 140 11.84 24.63 -15.35
CA PRO A 140 11.40 25.72 -14.48
C PRO A 140 10.00 25.50 -13.88
N ARG A 141 9.05 24.99 -14.66
CA ARG A 141 7.70 24.67 -14.16
C ARG A 141 7.72 23.51 -13.16
N PHE A 142 8.58 22.53 -13.41
CA PHE A 142 8.78 21.44 -12.47
C PHE A 142 9.29 21.95 -11.13
N MET A 143 10.32 22.81 -11.13
CA MET A 143 10.83 23.44 -9.91
C MET A 143 9.77 24.29 -9.20
N GLU A 144 9.00 25.10 -9.94
CA GLU A 144 7.90 25.90 -9.38
C GLU A 144 6.84 25.02 -8.68
N LEU A 145 6.49 23.88 -9.29
CA LEU A 145 5.58 22.91 -8.69
C LEU A 145 6.16 22.34 -7.41
N LEU A 146 7.43 21.94 -7.43
CA LEU A 146 8.07 21.37 -6.26
C LEU A 146 8.17 22.39 -5.11
N ASP A 147 8.45 23.66 -5.40
CA ASP A 147 8.53 24.73 -4.39
C ASP A 147 7.15 25.08 -3.80
N LYS A 148 6.08 24.97 -4.61
CA LYS A 148 4.71 25.18 -4.12
C LYS A 148 4.29 24.14 -3.07
N TYR A 149 4.71 22.90 -3.23
CA TYR A 149 4.21 21.78 -2.41
C TYR A 149 5.21 21.26 -1.38
N ASP A 150 6.50 21.50 -1.57
CA ASP A 150 7.59 21.17 -0.65
C ASP A 150 8.53 22.39 -0.59
N PRO A 151 8.15 23.47 0.13
CA PRO A 151 8.96 24.69 0.21
C PRO A 151 10.21 24.54 1.09
N HIS A 152 10.24 23.55 1.98
CA HIS A 152 11.38 23.27 2.87
C HIS A 152 12.39 22.32 2.24
N HIS A 153 12.11 21.81 1.04
CA HIS A 153 12.97 20.89 0.29
C HIS A 153 13.34 19.62 1.06
N SER A 154 12.52 19.22 2.05
CA SER A 154 12.93 18.28 3.10
C SER A 154 13.14 16.86 2.58
N ASN A 155 12.50 16.50 1.48
CA ASN A 155 12.59 15.17 0.87
C ASN A 155 12.92 15.19 -0.62
N ARG A 156 13.56 16.27 -1.09
CA ARG A 156 13.99 16.41 -2.50
C ARG A 156 14.82 15.23 -3.00
N GLN A 157 15.81 14.79 -2.22
CA GLN A 157 16.68 13.69 -2.62
C GLN A 157 15.91 12.37 -2.79
N ALA A 158 15.05 12.03 -1.82
CA ALA A 158 14.20 10.84 -1.89
C ALA A 158 13.24 10.92 -3.09
N LEU A 159 12.66 12.09 -3.36
CA LEU A 159 11.83 12.32 -4.52
C LEU A 159 12.60 12.10 -5.83
N TYR A 160 13.80 12.66 -5.98
CA TYR A 160 14.62 12.44 -7.18
C TYR A 160 14.99 10.96 -7.35
N ASN A 161 15.33 10.26 -6.27
CA ASN A 161 15.58 8.83 -6.32
C ASN A 161 14.33 8.06 -6.79
N PHE A 162 13.15 8.40 -6.26
CA PHE A 162 11.88 7.85 -6.73
C PHE A 162 11.62 8.14 -8.22
N LEU A 163 12.02 9.32 -8.71
CA LEU A 163 11.85 9.75 -10.11
C LEU A 163 12.92 9.21 -11.06
N ILE A 164 14.06 8.71 -10.59
CA ILE A 164 15.12 8.12 -11.42
C ILE A 164 15.07 6.58 -11.35
N ASN A 165 14.93 6.01 -10.15
CA ASN A 165 15.09 4.56 -9.90
C ASN A 165 13.78 3.76 -9.80
N GLY A 166 12.62 4.41 -9.83
CA GLY A 166 11.29 3.79 -9.68
C GLY A 166 10.88 2.72 -10.71
N ASN A 167 11.79 2.31 -11.61
CA ASN A 167 11.62 1.13 -12.47
C ASN A 167 11.86 -0.17 -11.68
N GLU A 168 12.52 -0.10 -10.52
CA GLU A 168 12.89 -1.24 -9.66
C GLU A 168 11.75 -1.68 -8.71
N TYR A 169 10.70 -0.86 -8.58
CA TYR A 169 9.54 -1.11 -7.70
C TYR A 169 8.28 -1.55 -8.48
N LEU A 170 8.45 -2.03 -9.71
CA LEU A 170 7.39 -2.53 -10.59
C LEU A 170 7.62 -3.99 -10.98
#